data_AF-A0A3D5D606-F1
#
_entry.id   AF-A0A3D5D606-F1
#
_cell.length_a   1.000
_cell.length_b   1.000
_cell.length_c   1.000
_cell.angle_alpha   90.00
_cell.angle_beta   90.00
_cell.angle_gamma   90.00
#
_symmetry.space_group_name_H-M   'P 1'
#
loop_
_entity.id
_entity.type
_entity.pdbx_description
1 polymer ?
#
loop_
_entity_poly.entity_id
_entity_poly.type
_entity_poly.pdbx_seq_one_letter_code
_entity_poly.pdbx_strand_id
1 'polypeptide(L)'
;GTNAKTAAYNPTRDADGQITGVTFTGNANSIQVDIAPSAAVNANYSAEGTGGVLKNTQNGSDFITNLIALRDNLTTAADTSLTKDQNNAALDTIKTTVSANLDKDEVNFIDHFSSIGATLSRLDTSEAITKQQVEAIEPLVSNEVDVDLADSLVRLNEIQNAYTAALQAGGTLLKTSLLDYIR
;
A
#
# COMPACT_ATOMS: atom_id res chain seq x y z
N GLY A 1 1.18 3.05 -13.09
CA GLY A 1 1.98 4.21 -13.54
C GLY A 1 1.84 5.39 -12.61
N THR A 2 2.69 6.42 -12.77
CA THR A 2 2.70 7.65 -11.97
C THR A 2 2.10 8.86 -12.69
N ASN A 3 1.78 8.75 -13.98
CA ASN A 3 1.15 9.84 -14.74
C ASN A 3 -0.36 9.92 -14.45
N ALA A 4 -0.72 10.52 -13.32
CA ALA A 4 -2.11 10.56 -12.81
C ALA A 4 -2.93 11.76 -13.33
N LYS A 5 -2.30 12.74 -13.99
CA LYS A 5 -2.96 14.00 -14.38
C LYS A 5 -3.53 13.99 -15.81
N THR A 6 -3.21 12.97 -16.59
CA THR A 6 -3.70 12.82 -17.97
C THR A 6 -4.45 11.51 -18.11
N ALA A 7 -5.45 11.46 -19.01
CA ALA A 7 -6.13 10.21 -19.33
C ALA A 7 -5.11 9.19 -19.85
N ALA A 8 -5.08 7.99 -19.27
CA ALA A 8 -4.11 6.97 -19.61
C ALA A 8 -4.28 6.44 -21.05
N TYR A 9 -5.49 6.56 -21.61
CA TYR A 9 -5.83 6.08 -22.94
C TYR A 9 -6.48 7.16 -23.78
N ASN A 10 -6.04 7.28 -25.03
CA ASN A 10 -6.67 8.11 -26.04
C ASN A 10 -7.19 7.23 -27.19
N PRO A 11 -8.51 7.18 -27.45
CA PRO A 11 -9.07 6.35 -28.50
C PRO A 11 -8.85 6.98 -29.88
N THR A 12 -8.50 6.14 -30.85
CA THR A 12 -8.60 6.47 -32.29
C THR A 12 -9.94 5.97 -32.79
N ARG A 13 -10.66 6.81 -33.55
CA ARG A 13 -12.00 6.48 -34.06
C ARG A 13 -12.08 6.59 -35.57
N ASP A 14 -12.93 5.77 -36.18
CA ASP A 14 -13.27 5.86 -37.60
C ASP A 14 -14.36 6.92 -37.88
N ALA A 15 -14.80 6.98 -39.14
CA ALA A 15 -15.83 7.92 -39.60
C ALA A 15 -17.21 7.67 -38.96
N ASP A 16 -17.48 6.44 -38.53
CA ASP A 16 -18.72 6.05 -37.85
C ASP A 16 -18.61 6.24 -36.32
N GLY A 17 -17.47 6.74 -35.84
CA GLY A 17 -17.19 6.99 -34.44
C GLY A 17 -16.79 5.74 -33.64
N GLN A 18 -16.59 4.59 -34.29
CA GLN A 18 -16.16 3.37 -33.61
C GLN A 18 -14.68 3.43 -33.27
N ILE A 19 -14.30 2.87 -32.13
CA ILE A 19 -12.91 2.85 -31.68
C ILE A 19 -12.14 1.79 -32.49
N THR A 20 -11.15 2.22 -33.28
CA THR A 20 -10.28 1.32 -34.08
C THR A 20 -8.96 1.01 -33.39
N GLY A 21 -8.62 1.76 -32.34
CA GLY A 21 -7.45 1.51 -31.52
C GLY A 21 -7.41 2.44 -30.32
N VAL A 22 -6.52 2.15 -29.38
CA VAL A 22 -6.25 3.02 -28.24
C VAL A 22 -4.75 3.26 -28.13
N THR A 23 -4.37 4.49 -27.81
CA THR A 23 -2.98 4.84 -27.54
C THR A 23 -2.81 5.01 -26.04
N PHE A 24 -1.88 4.26 -25.46
CA PHE A 24 -1.49 4.43 -24.07
C PHE A 24 -0.54 5.62 -23.92
N THR A 25 -0.90 6.55 -23.05
CA THR A 25 -0.10 7.75 -22.72
C THR A 25 0.37 7.76 -21.26
N GLY A 26 0.14 6.65 -20.55
CA GLY A 26 0.65 6.44 -19.21
C GLY A 26 2.13 6.05 -19.21
N ASN A 27 2.60 5.60 -18.05
CA ASN A 27 3.95 5.08 -17.90
C ASN A 27 3.95 3.83 -17.01
N ALA A 28 5.04 3.06 -17.07
CA ALA A 28 5.25 1.85 -16.28
C ALA A 28 5.90 2.11 -14.92
N ASN A 29 5.92 3.36 -14.45
CA ASN A 29 6.58 3.71 -13.20
C ASN A 29 5.78 3.18 -11.99
N SER A 30 6.50 2.63 -11.03
CA SER A 30 5.96 2.12 -9.77
C SER A 30 5.98 3.19 -8.68
N ILE A 31 4.99 3.14 -7.80
CA ILE A 31 4.93 3.87 -6.53
C ILE A 31 5.19 2.84 -5.45
N GLN A 32 6.20 3.07 -4.61
CA GLN A 32 6.48 2.20 -3.47
C GLN A 32 5.99 2.84 -2.18
N VAL A 33 5.48 2.00 -1.29
CA VAL A 33 5.03 2.40 0.06
C VAL A 33 5.70 1.48 1.06
N ASP A 34 6.33 2.07 2.07
CA ASP A 34 6.92 1.34 3.19
C ASP A 34 5.83 0.77 4.09
N ILE A 35 5.94 -0.50 4.43
CA ILE A 35 4.99 -1.22 5.28
C ILE A 35 5.60 -1.68 6.60
N ALA A 36 6.93 -1.69 6.70
CA ALA A 36 7.72 -1.99 7.89
C ALA A 36 9.15 -1.46 7.72
N PRO A 37 9.97 -1.40 8.79
CA PRO A 37 11.38 -1.04 8.67
C PRO A 37 12.10 -1.90 7.63
N SER A 38 12.68 -1.26 6.61
CA SER A 38 13.35 -1.92 5.48
C SER A 38 12.44 -2.81 4.60
N ALA A 39 11.12 -2.63 4.63
CA ALA A 39 10.18 -3.39 3.79
C ALA A 39 9.20 -2.46 3.09
N ALA A 40 9.18 -2.52 1.75
CA ALA A 40 8.27 -1.78 0.89
C ALA A 40 7.47 -2.70 -0.04
N VAL A 41 6.34 -2.19 -0.53
CA VAL A 41 5.50 -2.84 -1.55
C VAL A 41 5.15 -1.84 -2.66
N ASN A 42 4.93 -2.34 -3.88
CA ASN A 42 4.40 -1.53 -4.96
C ASN A 42 2.91 -1.27 -4.70
N ALA A 43 2.49 0.00 -4.77
CA ALA A 43 1.12 0.44 -4.55
C ALA A 43 0.32 0.58 -5.85
N ASN A 44 0.94 0.33 -7.01
CA ASN A 44 0.28 0.43 -8.30
C ASN A 44 0.79 -0.62 -9.28
N TYR A 45 -0.02 -0.86 -10.30
CA TYR A 45 0.37 -1.55 -11.52
C TYR A 45 0.34 -0.60 -12.72
N SER A 46 1.09 -0.93 -13.76
CA SER A 46 0.95 -0.26 -15.05
C SER A 46 -0.19 -0.89 -15.83
N ALA A 47 -0.89 -0.10 -16.66
CA ALA A 47 -1.87 -0.66 -17.58
C ALA A 47 -1.18 -1.41 -18.73
N GLU A 48 -0.03 -0.91 -19.22
CA GLU A 48 0.76 -1.57 -20.27
C GLU A 48 2.24 -1.74 -19.88
N GLY A 49 2.92 -2.72 -20.48
CA GLY A 49 4.36 -2.95 -20.38
C GLY A 49 4.71 -4.43 -20.21
N THR A 50 5.93 -4.71 -19.71
CA THR A 50 6.41 -6.09 -19.47
C THR A 50 5.58 -6.85 -18.41
N GLY A 51 4.83 -6.13 -17.57
CA GLY A 51 3.87 -6.69 -16.61
C GLY A 51 2.66 -5.78 -16.49
N GLY A 52 2.10 -5.36 -17.62
CA GLY A 52 0.91 -4.50 -17.64
C GLY A 52 -0.38 -5.29 -17.38
N VAL A 53 -1.34 -4.66 -16.73
CA VAL A 53 -2.64 -5.30 -16.43
C VAL A 53 -3.49 -5.48 -17.68
N LEU A 54 -3.53 -4.48 -18.57
CA LEU A 54 -4.37 -4.48 -19.78
C LEU A 54 -3.62 -4.89 -21.04
N LYS A 55 -2.30 -4.65 -21.07
CA LYS A 55 -1.42 -5.13 -22.13
C LYS A 55 -0.10 -5.58 -21.54
N ASN A 56 0.19 -6.86 -21.69
CA ASN A 56 1.40 -7.47 -21.18
C ASN A 56 2.24 -8.01 -22.34
N THR A 57 3.38 -7.37 -22.58
CA THR A 57 4.28 -7.75 -23.68
C THR A 57 5.03 -9.06 -23.43
N GLN A 58 5.02 -9.59 -22.21
CA GLN A 58 5.72 -10.83 -21.84
C GLN A 58 4.88 -12.08 -22.13
N ASN A 59 3.56 -12.03 -21.89
CA ASN A 59 2.64 -13.14 -22.18
C ASN A 59 1.78 -12.89 -23.45
N GLY A 60 1.90 -11.71 -24.06
CA GLY A 60 1.19 -11.34 -25.28
C GLY A 60 -0.27 -10.96 -25.09
N SER A 61 -0.72 -10.71 -23.85
CA SER A 61 -2.06 -10.18 -23.57
C SER A 61 -2.19 -8.74 -24.07
N ASP A 62 -3.33 -8.42 -24.69
CA ASP A 62 -3.70 -7.09 -25.17
C ASP A 62 -5.23 -6.97 -25.16
N PHE A 63 -5.76 -6.77 -23.96
CA PHE A 63 -7.19 -6.88 -23.67
C PHE A 63 -8.04 -5.95 -24.54
N ILE A 64 -7.63 -4.68 -24.68
CA ILE A 64 -8.42 -3.71 -25.46
C ILE A 64 -8.41 -4.07 -26.95
N THR A 65 -7.26 -4.49 -27.49
CA THR A 65 -7.18 -4.92 -28.90
C THR A 65 -8.01 -6.18 -29.13
N ASN A 66 -8.00 -7.14 -28.20
CA ASN A 66 -8.78 -8.36 -28.31
C ASN A 66 -10.30 -8.10 -28.23
N LEU A 67 -10.74 -7.14 -27.40
CA LEU A 67 -12.14 -6.71 -27.37
C LEU A 67 -12.58 -5.99 -28.65
N ILE A 68 -11.70 -5.16 -29.25
CA ILE A 68 -11.94 -4.55 -30.56
C ILE A 68 -12.09 -5.64 -31.62
N ALA A 69 -11.16 -6.61 -31.65
CA ALA A 69 -11.22 -7.74 -32.57
C ALA A 69 -12.50 -8.56 -32.39
N LEU A 70 -12.95 -8.80 -31.14
CA LEU A 70 -14.21 -9.48 -30.87
C LEU A 70 -15.40 -8.71 -31.45
N ARG A 71 -15.49 -7.41 -31.17
CA ARG A 71 -16.56 -6.54 -31.69
C ARG A 71 -16.60 -6.56 -33.22
N ASP A 72 -15.45 -6.41 -33.87
CA ASP A 72 -15.37 -6.28 -35.32
C ASP A 72 -15.74 -7.60 -36.01
N ASN A 73 -15.31 -8.74 -35.47
CA ASN A 73 -15.72 -10.04 -35.97
C ASN A 73 -17.20 -10.34 -35.70
N LEU A 74 -17.75 -9.92 -34.55
CA LEU A 74 -19.19 -10.05 -34.28
C LEU A 74 -20.03 -9.22 -35.25
N THR A 75 -19.57 -7.99 -35.55
CA THR A 75 -20.23 -7.10 -36.51
C THR A 75 -20.19 -7.71 -37.91
N THR A 76 -19.04 -8.23 -38.32
CA THR A 76 -18.87 -8.93 -39.60
C THR A 76 -19.76 -10.18 -39.68
N ALA A 77 -19.80 -11.00 -38.62
CA ALA A 77 -20.61 -12.21 -38.58
C ALA A 77 -22.12 -11.92 -38.65
N ALA A 78 -22.56 -10.77 -38.12
CA ALA A 78 -23.96 -10.35 -38.09
C ALA A 78 -24.40 -9.58 -39.35
N ASP A 79 -23.47 -9.17 -40.22
CA ASP A 79 -23.78 -8.39 -41.41
C ASP A 79 -24.52 -9.25 -42.46
N THR A 80 -25.77 -8.90 -42.72
CA THR A 80 -26.63 -9.62 -43.67
C THR A 80 -26.37 -9.26 -45.13
N SER A 81 -25.56 -8.22 -45.39
CA SER A 81 -25.13 -7.82 -46.73
C SER A 81 -23.95 -8.64 -47.25
N LEU A 82 -23.22 -9.32 -46.36
CA LEU A 82 -22.08 -10.16 -46.68
C LEU A 82 -22.50 -11.59 -47.07
N THR A 83 -21.58 -12.31 -47.71
CA THR A 83 -21.78 -13.72 -48.04
C THR A 83 -21.70 -14.59 -46.80
N LYS A 84 -22.38 -15.75 -46.81
CA LYS A 84 -22.33 -16.72 -45.71
C LYS A 84 -20.90 -17.17 -45.39
N ASP A 85 -20.04 -17.29 -46.41
CA ASP A 85 -18.65 -17.71 -46.21
C ASP A 85 -17.86 -16.66 -45.44
N GLN A 86 -18.07 -15.36 -45.69
CA GLN A 86 -17.46 -14.28 -44.93
C GLN A 86 -17.93 -14.26 -43.48
N ASN A 87 -19.24 -14.42 -43.25
CA ASN A 87 -19.79 -14.45 -41.89
C ASN A 87 -19.27 -15.65 -41.11
N ASN A 88 -19.19 -16.82 -41.75
CA ASN A 88 -18.64 -18.03 -41.14
C ASN A 88 -17.14 -17.90 -40.83
N ALA A 89 -16.36 -17.24 -41.69
CA ALA A 89 -14.94 -16.97 -41.42
C ALA A 89 -14.73 -16.06 -40.21
N ALA A 90 -15.59 -15.05 -40.02
CA ALA A 90 -15.57 -14.21 -38.83
C ALA A 90 -15.92 -15.00 -37.55
N LEU A 91 -16.93 -15.88 -37.61
CA LEU A 91 -17.26 -16.79 -36.50
C LEU A 91 -16.11 -17.76 -36.18
N ASP A 92 -15.42 -18.27 -37.19
CA ASP A 92 -14.26 -19.14 -37.01
C ASP A 92 -13.09 -18.38 -36.36
N THR A 93 -12.84 -17.14 -36.78
CA THR A 93 -11.83 -16.26 -36.18
C THR A 93 -12.13 -15.99 -34.70
N ILE A 94 -13.40 -15.76 -34.34
CA ILE A 94 -13.80 -15.61 -32.94
C ILE A 94 -13.43 -16.86 -32.15
N LYS A 95 -13.86 -18.04 -32.63
CA LYS A 95 -13.68 -19.31 -31.91
C LYS A 95 -12.22 -19.70 -31.75
N THR A 96 -11.39 -19.46 -32.76
CA THR A 96 -10.02 -19.97 -32.80
C THR A 96 -8.99 -18.98 -32.29
N THR A 97 -9.13 -17.70 -32.63
CA THR A 97 -8.11 -16.68 -32.39
C THR A 97 -8.51 -15.74 -31.27
N VAL A 98 -9.71 -15.15 -31.35
CA VAL A 98 -10.14 -14.16 -30.35
C VAL A 98 -10.33 -14.80 -28.99
N SER A 99 -11.02 -15.95 -28.90
CA SER A 99 -11.18 -16.68 -27.63
C SER A 99 -9.83 -17.05 -27.01
N ALA A 100 -8.90 -17.60 -27.80
CA ALA A 100 -7.57 -17.97 -27.30
C ALA A 100 -6.74 -16.77 -26.80
N ASN A 101 -6.97 -15.58 -27.35
CA ASN A 101 -6.33 -14.36 -26.86
C ASN A 101 -7.02 -13.80 -25.61
N LEU A 102 -8.35 -13.88 -25.52
CA LEU A 102 -9.09 -13.51 -24.31
C LEU A 102 -8.74 -14.45 -23.14
N ASP A 103 -8.48 -15.73 -23.39
CA ASP A 103 -7.98 -16.66 -22.37
C ASP A 103 -6.62 -16.20 -21.81
N LYS A 104 -5.74 -15.63 -22.65
CA LYS A 104 -4.47 -15.04 -22.18
C LYS A 104 -4.70 -13.79 -21.34
N ASP A 105 -5.68 -12.96 -21.72
CA ASP A 105 -6.05 -11.78 -20.94
C ASP A 105 -6.59 -12.18 -19.55
N GLU A 106 -7.40 -13.25 -19.50
CA GLU A 106 -7.90 -13.81 -18.24
C GLU A 106 -6.75 -14.30 -17.35
N VAL A 107 -5.82 -15.09 -17.90
CA VAL A 107 -4.63 -15.54 -17.16
C VAL A 107 -3.81 -14.34 -16.66
N ASN A 108 -3.64 -13.30 -17.49
CA ASN A 108 -2.95 -12.08 -17.08
C ASN A 108 -3.65 -11.40 -15.88
N PHE A 109 -4.97 -11.32 -15.87
CA PHE A 109 -5.71 -10.77 -14.72
C PHE A 109 -5.57 -11.64 -13.47
N ILE A 110 -5.65 -12.97 -13.61
CA ILE A 110 -5.47 -13.90 -12.49
C ILE A 110 -4.09 -13.73 -11.85
N ASP A 111 -3.04 -13.59 -12.65
CA ASP A 111 -1.68 -13.35 -12.16
C ASP A 111 -1.59 -12.04 -11.34
N HIS A 112 -2.21 -10.97 -11.84
CA HIS A 112 -2.24 -9.68 -11.13
C HIS A 112 -3.08 -9.76 -9.84
N PHE A 113 -4.23 -10.42 -9.84
CA PHE A 113 -5.04 -10.62 -8.63
C PHE A 113 -4.28 -11.46 -7.58
N SER A 114 -3.55 -12.49 -8.02
CA SER A 114 -2.70 -13.31 -7.15
C SER A 114 -1.61 -12.48 -6.50
N SER A 115 -0.96 -11.59 -7.26
CA SER A 115 0.08 -10.69 -6.74
C SER A 115 -0.48 -9.65 -5.77
N ILE A 116 -1.68 -9.12 -6.03
CA ILE A 116 -2.41 -8.26 -5.09
C ILE A 116 -2.72 -9.01 -3.79
N GLY A 117 -3.23 -10.24 -3.88
CA GLY A 117 -3.52 -11.08 -2.71
C GLY A 117 -2.29 -11.35 -1.86
N ALA A 118 -1.15 -11.67 -2.48
CA ALA A 118 0.13 -11.83 -1.78
C ALA A 118 0.58 -10.53 -1.09
N THR A 119 0.37 -9.37 -1.73
CA THR A 119 0.69 -8.07 -1.15
C THR A 119 -0.21 -7.74 0.05
N LEU A 120 -1.50 -8.03 -0.03
CA LEU A 120 -2.44 -7.87 1.09
C LEU A 120 -2.06 -8.76 2.28
N SER A 121 -1.73 -10.04 2.03
CA SER A 121 -1.28 -10.93 3.10
C SER A 121 0.00 -10.43 3.80
N ARG A 122 0.92 -9.83 3.04
CA ARG A 122 2.11 -9.17 3.61
C ARG A 122 1.74 -7.95 4.44
N LEU A 123 0.77 -7.15 4.00
CA LEU A 123 0.28 -5.99 4.73
C LEU A 123 -0.36 -6.41 6.06
N ASP A 124 -1.24 -7.41 6.05
CA ASP A 124 -1.90 -7.95 7.24
C ASP A 124 -0.88 -8.48 8.25
N THR A 125 0.14 -9.20 7.76
CA THR A 125 1.24 -9.70 8.60
C THR A 125 2.04 -8.54 9.21
N SER A 126 2.35 -7.51 8.43
CA SER A 126 3.07 -6.33 8.90
C SER A 126 2.27 -5.57 9.96
N GLU A 127 0.96 -5.43 9.75
CA GLU A 127 0.04 -4.83 10.71
C GLU A 127 0.00 -5.63 12.02
N ALA A 128 -0.11 -6.95 11.95
CA ALA A 128 -0.13 -7.83 13.12
C ALA A 128 1.16 -7.73 13.94
N ILE A 129 2.33 -7.75 13.27
CA ILE A 129 3.63 -7.58 13.94
C ILE A 129 3.73 -6.19 14.59
N THR A 130 3.28 -5.14 13.89
CA THR A 130 3.34 -3.77 14.40
C THR A 130 2.44 -3.61 15.64
N LYS A 131 1.22 -4.17 15.61
CA LYS A 131 0.33 -4.18 16.78
C LYS A 131 0.95 -4.89 17.98
N GLN A 132 1.52 -6.07 17.76
CA GLN A 132 2.20 -6.82 18.83
C GLN A 132 3.38 -6.03 19.42
N GLN A 133 4.14 -5.32 18.60
CA GLN A 133 5.22 -4.45 19.08
C GLN A 133 4.70 -3.29 19.93
N VAL A 134 3.63 -2.63 19.50
CA VAL A 134 2.99 -1.55 20.27
C VAL A 134 2.49 -2.08 21.62
N GLU A 135 1.76 -3.20 21.63
CA GLU A 135 1.26 -3.84 22.85
C GLU A 135 2.39 -4.27 23.81
N ALA A 136 3.56 -4.66 23.28
CA ALA A 136 4.72 -5.00 24.10
C ALA A 136 5.47 -3.78 24.65
N ILE A 137 5.48 -2.66 23.91
CA ILE A 137 6.16 -1.42 24.32
C ILE A 137 5.33 -0.66 25.37
N GLU A 138 4.00 -0.66 25.25
CA GLU A 138 3.11 0.06 26.17
C GLU A 138 3.37 -0.22 27.67
N PRO A 139 3.46 -1.48 28.15
CA PRO A 139 3.78 -1.76 29.55
C PRO A 139 5.23 -1.44 29.92
N LEU A 140 6.18 -1.54 28.97
CA LEU A 140 7.58 -1.17 29.24
C LEU A 140 7.68 0.34 29.50
N VAL A 141 7.01 1.15 28.69
CA VAL A 141 6.92 2.60 28.89
C VAL A 141 6.20 2.93 30.20
N SER A 142 5.07 2.27 30.49
CA SER A 142 4.34 2.49 31.75
C SER A 142 5.21 2.17 32.98
N ASN A 143 5.91 1.03 32.97
CA ASN A 143 6.78 0.64 34.09
C ASN A 143 7.97 1.60 34.25
N GLU A 144 8.62 2.01 33.16
CA GLU A 144 9.73 2.97 33.22
C GLU A 144 9.28 4.30 33.82
N VAL A 145 8.11 4.82 33.38
CA VAL A 145 7.52 6.05 33.92
C VAL A 145 7.18 5.92 35.40
N ASP A 146 6.63 4.78 35.84
CA ASP A 146 6.32 4.51 37.25
C ASP A 146 7.59 4.42 38.11
N VAL A 147 8.66 3.80 37.59
CA VAL A 147 9.98 3.72 38.25
C VAL A 147 10.58 5.11 38.43
N ASP A 148 10.57 5.96 37.40
CA ASP A 148 11.07 7.33 37.46
C ASP A 148 10.30 8.20 38.49
N LEU A 149 8.98 8.00 38.59
CA LEU A 149 8.16 8.68 39.59
C LEU A 149 8.50 8.22 41.01
N ALA A 150 8.67 6.91 41.23
CA ALA A 150 9.08 6.36 42.51
C ALA A 150 10.45 6.90 42.95
N ASP A 151 11.44 6.94 42.06
CA ASP A 151 12.76 7.50 42.32
C ASP A 151 12.71 8.99 42.65
N SER A 152 11.88 9.75 41.94
CA SER A 152 11.64 11.17 42.22
C SER A 152 11.03 11.39 43.61
N LEU A 153 10.09 10.54 44.02
CA LEU A 153 9.49 10.58 45.36
C LEU A 153 10.49 10.20 46.46
N VAL A 154 11.35 9.20 46.22
CA VAL A 154 12.42 8.82 47.17
C VAL A 154 13.38 9.99 47.37
N ARG A 155 13.89 10.59 46.28
CA ARG A 155 14.75 11.78 46.36
C ARG A 155 14.07 12.94 47.07
N LEU A 156 12.79 13.17 46.81
CA LEU A 156 12.03 14.21 47.52
C LEU A 156 11.96 13.92 49.03
N ASN A 157 11.73 12.66 49.43
CA ASN A 157 11.69 12.26 50.83
C ASN A 157 13.05 12.40 51.51
N GLU A 158 14.13 12.01 50.84
CA GLU A 158 15.51 12.20 51.31
C GLU A 158 15.81 13.69 51.54
N ILE A 159 15.44 14.56 50.60
CA ILE A 159 15.61 16.01 50.74
C ILE A 159 14.79 16.56 51.92
N GLN A 160 13.54 16.13 52.07
CA GLN A 160 12.68 16.56 53.20
C GLN A 160 13.22 16.10 54.56
N ASN A 161 13.70 14.85 54.64
CA ASN A 161 14.30 14.31 55.85
C ASN A 161 15.63 14.99 56.20
N ALA A 162 16.50 15.20 55.21
CA ALA A 162 17.75 15.94 55.38
C ALA A 162 17.50 17.39 55.80
N TYR A 163 16.50 18.05 55.21
CA TYR A 163 16.11 19.41 55.58
C TYR A 163 15.55 19.49 57.01
N THR A 164 14.72 18.53 57.39
CA THR A 164 14.17 18.44 58.76
C THR A 164 15.27 18.18 59.79
N ALA A 165 16.20 17.28 59.49
CA ALA A 165 17.36 17.01 60.34
C ALA A 165 18.27 18.26 60.45
N ALA A 166 18.49 18.98 59.35
CA ALA A 166 19.26 20.23 59.35
C ALA A 166 18.57 21.33 60.19
N LEU A 167 17.24 21.46 60.12
CA LEU A 167 16.46 22.37 60.97
C LEU A 167 16.56 22.00 62.45
N GLN A 168 16.47 20.71 62.80
CA GLN A 168 16.61 20.25 64.19
C GLN A 168 18.03 20.47 64.70
N ALA A 169 19.05 20.17 63.90
CA ALA A 169 20.45 20.42 64.23
C ALA A 169 20.72 21.91 64.41
N GLY A 170 20.24 22.75 63.49
CA GLY A 170 20.35 24.21 63.56
C GLY A 170 19.60 24.79 64.76
N GLY A 171 18.39 24.32 65.04
CA GLY A 171 17.61 24.72 66.22
C GLY A 171 18.30 24.33 67.53
N THR A 172 18.94 23.17 67.59
CA THR A 172 19.70 22.71 68.78
C THR A 172 20.98 23.52 68.96
N LEU A 173 21.74 23.77 67.89
CA LEU A 173 22.94 24.61 67.91
C LEU A 173 22.62 26.05 68.36
N LEU A 174 21.55 26.65 67.83
CA LEU A 174 21.11 27.99 68.22
C LEU A 174 20.67 28.05 69.69
N LYS A 175 19.98 27.02 70.19
CA LYS A 175 19.52 26.95 71.58
C LYS A 175 20.67 26.79 72.57
N THR A 176 21.70 25.99 72.22
CA THR A 176 22.92 25.85 73.02
C THR A 176 23.76 27.13 72.98
N SER A 177 23.90 27.77 71.81
CA SER A 177 24.65 29.02 71.66
C SER A 177 24.03 30.20 72.42
N LEU A 178 22.70 30.26 72.53
CA LEU A 178 22.01 31.28 73.33
C LEU A 178 22.12 31.01 74.85
N LEU A 179 22.18 29.75 75.28
CA LEU A 179 22.39 29.39 76.68
C LEU A 179 23.82 29.69 77.16
N ASP A 180 24.80 29.58 76.27
CA ASP A 180 26.20 29.91 76.57
C ASP A 180 26.47 31.43 76.59
N TYR A 181 25.62 32.23 75.94
CA TYR A 181 25.71 33.70 75.96
C TYR A 181 25.16 34.34 77.24
N ILE A 182 24.43 33.59 78.08
CA ILE A 182 23.76 34.09 79.30
C ILE A 182 24.48 33.64 80.60
N ARG A 183 25.70 33.10 80.51
CA ARG A 183 26.55 32.79 81.67
C ARG A 183 27.69 33.77 81.85
#